data_AF-A0A2M7EDS0-F1
#
_entry.id   AF-A0A2M7EDS0-F1
#
_cell.length_a   1.000
_cell.length_b   1.000
_cell.length_c   1.000
_cell.angle_alpha   90.00
_cell.angle_beta   90.00
_cell.angle_gamma   90.00
#
_symmetry.space_group_name_H-M   'P 1'
#
loop_
_entity.id
_entity.type
_entity.pdbx_description
1 polymer ?
#
loop_
_entity_poly.entity_id
_entity_poly.type
_entity_poly.pdbx_seq_one_letter_code
_entity_poly.pdbx_strand_id
1 'polypeptide(L)'
;MKKKNKSIRDLLIEYFKAHPKQDMTHGPVVDWVEAKYKRLYNKKPRDTWRSIRNLHEVGFLIKVKKGIYRYDPEAVNQRELEDFTPEQKEFILKRDGYKCVQCGRGREDGIELQVDHIKSRYEGGKAVVENGQTLCAQHNFVKKHLKQTETGKKMFIRLYELAKSEKNKELIDFCADVLKDYEKHNINCHIIWEK
;
A
#
# COMPACT_ATOMS: atom_id res chain seq x y z
N MET A 1 -31.41 -27.41 2.13
CA MET A 1 -30.16 -26.69 1.84
C MET A 1 -30.22 -25.32 2.52
N LYS A 2 -29.37 -25.03 3.53
CA LYS A 2 -29.36 -23.71 4.19
C LYS A 2 -28.90 -22.64 3.19
N LYS A 3 -29.74 -21.62 2.92
CA LYS A 3 -29.35 -20.47 2.08
C LYS A 3 -28.08 -19.85 2.67
N LYS A 4 -26.99 -19.87 1.90
CA LYS A 4 -25.72 -19.23 2.29
C LYS A 4 -25.99 -17.74 2.48
N ASN A 5 -25.63 -17.18 3.63
CA ASN A 5 -25.79 -15.75 3.88
C ASN A 5 -24.98 -14.96 2.85
N LYS A 6 -25.64 -14.18 2.01
CA LYS A 6 -25.01 -13.26 1.05
C LYS A 6 -24.21 -12.19 1.80
N SER A 7 -22.92 -12.10 1.49
CA SER A 7 -22.05 -11.02 1.95
C SER A 7 -22.31 -9.72 1.17
N ILE A 8 -21.72 -8.61 1.63
CA ILE A 8 -21.73 -7.33 0.91
C ILE A 8 -21.13 -7.50 -0.50
N ARG A 9 -20.04 -8.29 -0.60
CA ARG A 9 -19.38 -8.61 -1.88
C ARG A 9 -20.32 -9.37 -2.82
N ASP A 10 -21.09 -10.33 -2.31
CA ASP A 10 -22.05 -11.09 -3.13
C ASP A 10 -23.16 -10.20 -3.68
N LEU A 11 -23.67 -9.27 -2.86
CA LEU A 11 -24.67 -8.30 -3.31
C LEU A 11 -24.11 -7.33 -4.36
N LEU A 12 -22.86 -6.89 -4.22
CA LEU A 12 -22.20 -6.06 -5.22
C LEU A 12 -22.01 -6.81 -6.54
N ILE A 13 -21.52 -8.05 -6.50
CA ILE A 13 -21.36 -8.89 -7.69
C ILE A 13 -22.72 -9.09 -8.37
N GLU A 14 -23.78 -9.36 -7.61
CA GLU A 14 -25.14 -9.48 -8.12
C GLU A 14 -25.59 -8.20 -8.84
N TYR A 15 -25.38 -7.04 -8.21
CA TYR A 15 -25.75 -5.75 -8.80
C TYR A 15 -25.03 -5.49 -10.13
N PHE A 16 -23.71 -5.62 -10.14
CA PHE A 16 -22.91 -5.34 -11.32
C PHE A 16 -23.14 -6.35 -12.47
N LYS A 17 -23.37 -7.63 -12.16
CA LYS A 17 -23.75 -8.63 -13.16
C LYS A 17 -25.10 -8.36 -13.81
N ALA A 18 -26.03 -7.73 -13.09
CA ALA A 18 -27.32 -7.31 -13.63
C ALA A 18 -27.21 -6.07 -14.54
N HIS A 19 -26.09 -5.36 -14.51
CA HIS A 19 -25.84 -4.15 -15.30
C HIS A 19 -24.51 -4.24 -16.08
N PRO A 20 -24.36 -5.24 -16.98
CA PRO A 20 -23.12 -5.42 -17.73
C PRO A 20 -22.88 -4.26 -18.70
N LYS A 21 -21.61 -3.90 -18.90
CA LYS A 21 -21.12 -2.84 -19.79
C LYS A 21 -21.64 -1.43 -19.46
N GLN A 22 -22.27 -1.22 -18.29
CA GLN A 22 -22.77 0.08 -17.83
C GLN A 22 -21.83 0.77 -16.84
N ASP A 23 -21.74 2.09 -16.94
CA ASP A 23 -20.95 2.95 -16.04
C ASP A 23 -21.75 3.31 -14.79
N MET A 24 -21.44 2.64 -13.68
CA MET A 24 -22.18 2.83 -12.44
C MET A 24 -21.41 3.76 -11.50
N THR A 25 -22.07 4.84 -11.08
CA THR A 25 -21.58 5.66 -9.97
C THR A 25 -21.75 4.87 -8.67
N HIS A 26 -20.73 4.94 -7.80
CA HIS A 26 -20.71 4.15 -6.56
C HIS A 26 -21.89 4.45 -5.61
N GLY A 27 -22.43 5.68 -5.59
CA GLY A 27 -23.47 6.11 -4.64
C GLY A 27 -24.74 5.27 -4.76
N PRO A 28 -25.40 5.26 -5.94
CA PRO A 28 -26.56 4.42 -6.21
C PRO A 28 -26.32 2.93 -5.96
N VAL A 29 -25.11 2.44 -6.27
CA VAL A 29 -24.73 1.04 -5.99
C VAL A 29 -24.71 0.77 -4.49
N VAL A 30 -24.09 1.67 -3.71
CA VAL A 30 -24.05 1.58 -2.25
C VAL A 30 -25.45 1.64 -1.66
N ASP A 31 -26.29 2.58 -2.08
CA ASP A 31 -27.67 2.72 -1.61
C ASP A 31 -28.49 1.45 -1.85
N TRP A 32 -28.35 0.85 -3.03
CA TRP A 32 -29.02 -0.41 -3.36
C TRP A 32 -28.54 -1.56 -2.47
N VAL A 33 -27.23 -1.69 -2.27
CA VAL A 33 -26.64 -2.74 -1.41
C VAL A 33 -27.06 -2.54 0.04
N GLU A 34 -27.04 -1.31 0.55
CA GLU A 34 -27.47 -0.99 1.92
C GLU A 34 -28.94 -1.32 2.15
N ALA A 35 -29.83 -0.92 1.24
CA ALA A 35 -31.25 -1.23 1.32
C ALA A 35 -31.49 -2.75 1.31
N LYS A 36 -30.81 -3.48 0.44
CA LYS A 36 -30.94 -4.94 0.33
C LYS A 36 -30.36 -5.66 1.55
N TYR A 37 -29.19 -5.25 2.03
CA TYR A 37 -28.55 -5.84 3.20
C TYR A 37 -29.36 -5.58 4.48
N LYS A 38 -29.94 -4.38 4.64
CA LYS A 38 -30.85 -4.04 5.73
C LYS A 38 -32.11 -4.92 5.72
N ARG A 39 -32.71 -5.18 4.54
CA ARG A 39 -33.86 -6.09 4.43
C ARG A 39 -33.52 -7.53 4.81
N LEU A 40 -32.32 -8.00 4.47
CA LEU A 40 -31.90 -9.38 4.72
C LEU A 40 -31.51 -9.65 6.18
N TYR A 41 -30.84 -8.68 6.82
CA TYR A 41 -30.17 -8.91 8.11
C TYR A 41 -30.53 -7.89 9.20
N ASN A 42 -31.47 -6.99 8.92
CA ASN A 42 -31.92 -5.92 9.80
C ASN A 42 -30.77 -5.06 10.38
N LYS A 43 -29.69 -4.89 9.62
CA LYS A 43 -28.53 -4.07 10.00
C LYS A 43 -27.93 -3.38 8.80
N LYS A 44 -27.25 -2.25 9.01
CA LYS A 44 -26.51 -1.56 7.94
C LYS A 44 -25.18 -2.28 7.67
N PRO A 45 -24.79 -2.47 6.40
CA PRO A 45 -23.46 -2.96 6.07
C PRO A 45 -22.42 -1.87 6.41
N ARG A 46 -21.19 -2.29 6.72
CA ARG A 46 -20.05 -1.37 6.92
C ARG A 46 -19.13 -1.45 5.71
N ASP A 47 -18.57 -0.30 5.32
CA ASP A 47 -17.52 -0.19 4.29
C ASP A 47 -17.87 -0.76 2.90
N THR A 48 -19.11 -0.55 2.42
CA THR A 48 -19.54 -0.98 1.08
C THR A 48 -18.66 -0.40 -0.03
N TRP A 49 -18.25 0.87 0.10
CA TRP A 49 -17.30 1.50 -0.84
C TRP A 49 -15.98 0.72 -0.93
N ARG A 50 -15.44 0.25 0.21
CA ARG A 50 -14.19 -0.50 0.26
C ARG A 50 -14.31 -1.81 -0.49
N SER A 51 -15.48 -2.45 -0.40
CA SER A 51 -15.78 -3.67 -1.15
C SER A 51 -15.84 -3.43 -2.67
N ILE A 52 -16.39 -2.29 -3.13
CA ILE A 52 -16.35 -1.91 -4.55
C ILE A 52 -14.91 -1.72 -5.03
N ARG A 53 -14.09 -1.01 -4.25
CA ARG A 53 -12.67 -0.82 -4.56
C ARG A 53 -11.93 -2.16 -4.64
N ASN A 54 -12.20 -3.08 -3.71
CA ASN A 54 -11.63 -4.41 -3.73
C ASN A 54 -12.03 -5.21 -4.99
N LEU A 55 -13.28 -5.11 -5.44
CA LEU A 55 -13.73 -5.74 -6.69
C LEU A 55 -12.97 -5.20 -7.92
N HIS A 56 -12.63 -3.91 -7.93
CA HIS A 56 -11.71 -3.38 -8.94
C HIS A 56 -10.28 -3.91 -8.78
N GLU A 57 -9.76 -3.96 -7.55
CA GLU A 57 -8.40 -4.46 -7.28
C GLU A 57 -8.19 -5.91 -7.75
N VAL A 58 -9.18 -6.79 -7.54
CA VAL A 58 -9.15 -8.18 -8.03
C VAL A 58 -9.54 -8.31 -9.51
N GLY A 59 -9.71 -7.19 -10.22
CA GLY A 59 -10.00 -7.15 -11.65
C GLY A 59 -11.41 -7.57 -12.07
N PHE A 60 -12.36 -7.66 -11.12
CA PHE A 60 -13.78 -7.88 -11.41
C PHE A 60 -14.46 -6.62 -11.95
N LEU A 61 -14.04 -5.42 -11.52
CA LEU A 61 -14.55 -4.16 -12.02
C LEU A 61 -13.47 -3.38 -12.76
N ILE A 62 -13.85 -2.69 -13.82
CA ILE A 62 -13.05 -1.71 -14.54
C ILE A 62 -13.35 -0.34 -13.93
N LYS A 63 -12.32 0.37 -13.47
CA LYS A 63 -12.47 1.74 -12.98
C LYS A 63 -12.38 2.70 -14.16
N VAL A 64 -13.52 3.23 -14.57
CA VAL A 64 -13.60 4.20 -15.67
C VAL A 64 -13.09 5.57 -15.23
N LYS A 65 -13.59 6.05 -14.08
CA LYS A 65 -13.16 7.29 -13.42
C LYS A 65 -13.28 7.15 -11.91
N LYS A 66 -12.80 8.14 -11.14
CA LYS A 66 -12.94 8.14 -9.68
C LYS A 66 -14.42 8.03 -9.29
N GLY A 67 -14.78 6.92 -8.63
CA GLY A 67 -16.15 6.67 -8.17
C GLY A 67 -17.11 6.11 -9.23
N ILE A 68 -16.62 5.79 -10.44
CA ILE A 68 -17.40 5.18 -11.52
C ILE A 68 -16.74 3.85 -11.92
N TYR A 69 -17.51 2.77 -11.85
CA TYR A 69 -17.05 1.42 -12.11
C TYR A 69 -17.97 0.72 -13.11
N ARG A 70 -17.37 -0.12 -13.96
CA ARG A 70 -18.06 -0.92 -14.96
C ARG A 70 -17.74 -2.40 -14.75
N TYR A 71 -18.73 -3.26 -14.89
CA TYR A 71 -18.51 -4.69 -15.05
C TYR A 71 -18.63 -5.03 -16.54
N ASP A 72 -17.60 -5.63 -17.11
CA ASP A 72 -17.60 -6.10 -18.49
C ASP A 72 -17.17 -7.57 -18.55
N PRO A 73 -18.09 -8.51 -18.82
CA PRO A 73 -17.79 -9.94 -18.86
C PRO A 73 -16.62 -10.32 -19.79
N GLU A 74 -16.39 -9.55 -20.86
CA GLU A 74 -15.36 -9.84 -21.86
C GLU A 74 -13.98 -9.29 -21.46
N ALA A 75 -13.94 -8.27 -20.61
CA ALA A 75 -12.70 -7.59 -20.19
C ALA A 75 -12.31 -7.86 -18.73
N VAL A 76 -13.16 -8.57 -17.97
CA VAL A 76 -12.85 -8.99 -16.60
C VAL A 76 -11.66 -9.94 -16.61
N ASN A 77 -10.65 -9.59 -15.84
CA ASN A 77 -9.49 -10.44 -15.59
C ASN A 77 -9.41 -10.64 -14.07
N GLN A 78 -9.96 -11.75 -13.58
CA GLN A 78 -9.92 -12.06 -12.15
C GLN A 78 -8.49 -12.35 -11.73
N ARG A 79 -7.92 -11.44 -10.94
CA ARG A 79 -6.60 -11.59 -10.35
C ARG A 79 -6.75 -12.08 -8.93
N GLU A 80 -6.05 -13.16 -8.61
CA GLU A 80 -5.81 -13.52 -7.22
C GLU A 80 -4.72 -12.59 -6.69
N LEU A 81 -5.13 -11.65 -5.84
CA LEU A 81 -4.21 -10.82 -5.08
C LEU A 81 -3.86 -11.56 -3.80
N GLU A 82 -2.77 -12.29 -3.83
CA GLU A 82 -2.20 -12.93 -2.64
C GLU A 82 -1.76 -11.85 -1.63
N ASP A 83 -1.96 -12.15 -0.35
CA ASP A 83 -1.36 -11.39 0.75
C ASP A 83 -0.46 -12.33 1.54
N PHE A 84 0.50 -11.78 2.28
CA PHE A 84 1.39 -12.58 3.09
C PHE A 84 0.61 -13.35 4.18
N THR A 85 0.94 -14.62 4.37
CA THR A 85 0.43 -15.41 5.49
C THR A 85 0.98 -14.85 6.82
N PRO A 86 0.34 -15.15 7.97
CA PRO A 86 0.87 -14.76 9.28
C PRO A 86 2.33 -15.22 9.50
N GLU A 87 2.66 -16.42 9.04
CA GLU A 87 4.01 -17.00 9.15
C GLU A 87 5.01 -16.24 8.29
N GLN A 88 4.64 -15.87 7.07
CA GLN A 88 5.47 -15.04 6.20
C GLN A 88 5.67 -13.65 6.79
N LYS A 89 4.61 -13.03 7.33
CA LYS A 89 4.68 -11.71 7.99
C LYS A 89 5.65 -11.73 9.17
N GLU A 90 5.56 -12.76 10.01
CA GLU A 90 6.47 -12.92 11.14
C GLU A 90 7.91 -13.17 10.69
N PHE A 91 8.13 -14.00 9.67
CA PHE A 91 9.47 -14.21 9.11
C PHE A 91 10.08 -12.92 8.58
N ILE A 92 9.31 -12.12 7.83
CA ILE A 92 9.76 -10.83 7.26
C ILE A 92 10.11 -9.85 8.38
N LEU A 93 9.26 -9.74 9.41
CA LEU A 93 9.52 -8.91 10.58
C LEU A 93 10.83 -9.31 11.27
N LYS A 94 11.04 -10.61 11.50
CA LYS A 94 12.25 -11.13 12.14
C LYS A 94 13.49 -10.89 11.29
N ARG A 95 13.42 -11.14 9.98
CA ARG A 95 14.51 -10.87 9.01
C ARG A 95 14.91 -9.39 9.03
N ASP A 96 13.93 -8.50 9.11
CA ASP A 96 14.14 -7.05 9.13
C ASP A 96 14.45 -6.52 10.54
N GLY A 97 14.66 -7.41 11.52
CA GLY A 97 15.03 -7.05 12.89
C GLY A 97 13.94 -6.31 13.66
N TYR A 98 12.67 -6.52 13.30
CA TYR A 98 11.51 -5.76 13.77
C TYR A 98 11.71 -4.25 13.65
N LYS A 99 12.30 -3.83 12.53
CA LYS A 99 12.59 -2.44 12.22
C LYS A 99 12.14 -2.13 10.80
N CYS A 100 11.75 -0.88 10.58
CA CYS A 100 11.48 -0.39 9.24
C CYS A 100 12.75 -0.44 8.40
N VAL A 101 12.76 -1.15 7.26
CA VAL A 101 13.96 -1.26 6.40
C VAL A 101 14.40 0.08 5.79
N GLN A 102 13.46 1.03 5.72
CA GLN A 102 13.71 2.38 5.22
C GLN A 102 14.12 3.34 6.32
N CYS A 103 13.74 3.06 7.57
CA CYS A 103 13.91 4.02 8.66
C CYS A 103 14.54 3.55 9.94
N GLY A 104 14.99 2.29 10.05
CA GLY A 104 15.68 1.73 11.20
C GLY A 104 14.89 1.68 12.51
N ARG A 105 13.82 2.46 12.64
CA ARG A 105 12.96 2.52 13.81
C ARG A 105 12.16 1.23 13.94
N GLY A 106 11.98 0.78 15.18
CA GLY A 106 11.21 -0.40 15.55
C GLY A 106 10.11 -0.07 16.55
N ARG A 107 9.52 -1.11 17.13
CA ARG A 107 8.44 -0.95 18.13
C ARG A 107 8.90 -0.19 19.38
N GLU A 108 10.18 -0.29 19.73
CA GLU A 108 10.79 0.40 20.87
C GLU A 108 10.78 1.93 20.70
N ASP A 109 10.80 2.42 19.46
CA ASP A 109 10.67 3.85 19.14
C ASP A 109 9.20 4.34 19.14
N GLY A 110 8.27 3.51 19.63
CA GLY A 110 6.84 3.81 19.68
C GLY A 110 6.14 3.82 18.32
N ILE A 111 6.74 3.23 17.28
CA ILE A 111 6.16 3.21 15.93
C ILE A 111 5.52 1.86 15.57
N GLU A 112 4.39 1.94 14.84
CA GLU A 112 3.75 0.77 14.26
C GLU A 112 4.49 0.32 12.99
N LEU A 113 4.74 -0.99 12.91
CA LEU A 113 5.37 -1.65 11.77
C LEU A 113 4.36 -2.45 10.98
N GLN A 114 4.52 -2.43 9.66
CA GLN A 114 3.65 -3.09 8.71
C GLN A 114 4.50 -3.83 7.69
N VAL A 115 4.11 -5.07 7.39
CA VAL A 115 4.72 -5.85 6.30
C VAL A 115 4.02 -5.46 5.00
N ASP A 116 4.78 -4.97 4.04
CA ASP A 116 4.31 -4.58 2.72
C ASP A 116 5.15 -5.23 1.61
N HIS A 117 4.62 -5.25 0.39
CA HIS A 117 5.33 -5.80 -0.75
C HIS A 117 6.36 -4.79 -1.28
N ILE A 118 7.54 -5.21 -1.74
CA ILE A 118 8.51 -4.36 -2.44
C ILE A 118 7.92 -3.91 -3.76
N LYS A 119 7.70 -4.85 -4.68
CA LYS A 119 6.87 -4.66 -5.86
C LYS A 119 5.41 -4.80 -5.45
N SER A 120 4.58 -3.79 -5.70
CA SER A 120 3.19 -3.81 -5.23
C SER A 120 2.40 -4.98 -5.85
N ARG A 121 1.43 -5.53 -5.12
CA ARG A 121 0.52 -6.56 -5.65
C ARG A 121 -0.24 -6.12 -6.91
N TYR A 122 -0.52 -4.82 -7.02
CA TYR A 122 -1.18 -4.23 -8.19
C TYR A 122 -0.30 -4.27 -9.45
N GLU A 123 1.02 -4.15 -9.28
CA GLU A 123 2.02 -4.24 -10.34
C GLU A 123 2.47 -5.70 -10.59
N GLY A 124 1.82 -6.69 -9.95
CA GLY A 124 2.13 -8.11 -10.08
C GLY A 124 3.24 -8.59 -9.14
N GLY A 125 3.46 -7.92 -8.01
CA GLY A 125 4.30 -8.45 -6.94
C GLY A 125 3.64 -9.64 -6.25
N LYS A 126 4.42 -10.71 -6.04
CA LYS A 126 3.96 -11.95 -5.39
C LYS A 126 4.09 -11.87 -3.87
N ALA A 127 3.25 -12.62 -3.15
CA ALA A 127 3.35 -12.76 -1.69
C ALA A 127 4.43 -13.78 -1.31
N VAL A 128 5.68 -13.52 -1.70
CA VAL A 128 6.87 -14.30 -1.35
C VAL A 128 7.76 -13.48 -0.43
N VAL A 129 8.46 -14.13 0.50
CA VAL A 129 9.25 -13.48 1.55
C VAL A 129 10.27 -12.49 0.98
N GLU A 130 10.86 -12.81 -0.16
CA GLU A 130 11.84 -11.98 -0.88
C GLU A 130 11.24 -10.66 -1.38
N ASN A 131 9.94 -10.67 -1.70
CA ASN A 131 9.19 -9.47 -2.08
C ASN A 131 8.53 -8.79 -0.86
N GLY A 132 8.77 -9.27 0.35
CA GLY A 132 8.31 -8.64 1.59
C GLY A 132 9.30 -7.63 2.13
N GLN A 133 8.81 -6.56 2.75
CA GLN A 133 9.60 -5.61 3.53
C GLN A 133 8.80 -5.07 4.72
N THR A 134 9.49 -4.79 5.81
CA THR A 134 8.92 -4.14 6.99
C THR A 134 9.04 -2.62 6.84
N LEU A 135 7.92 -1.91 6.90
CA LEU A 135 7.85 -0.45 6.83
C LEU A 135 7.12 0.12 8.05
N CYS A 136 7.56 1.28 8.53
CA CYS A 136 6.75 2.07 9.46
C CYS A 136 5.55 2.70 8.73
N ALA A 137 4.53 3.11 9.48
CA ALA A 137 3.33 3.76 8.92
C ALA A 137 3.67 4.93 7.97
N GLN A 138 4.66 5.76 8.33
CA GLN A 138 5.13 6.88 7.50
C GLN A 138 5.70 6.41 6.15
N HIS A 139 6.65 5.47 6.14
CA HIS A 139 7.27 5.01 4.88
C HIS A 139 6.33 4.16 4.03
N ASN A 140 5.44 3.39 4.66
CA ASN A 140 4.37 2.69 3.97
C ASN A 140 3.40 3.68 3.29
N PHE A 141 3.10 4.80 3.94
CA PHE A 141 2.30 5.88 3.33
C PHE A 141 3.04 6.53 2.15
N VAL A 142 4.29 6.94 2.33
CA VAL A 142 5.13 7.53 1.25
C VAL A 142 5.19 6.57 0.06
N LYS A 143 5.44 5.27 0.29
CA LYS A 143 5.44 4.26 -0.77
C LYS A 143 4.12 4.19 -1.54
N LYS A 144 2.98 4.21 -0.84
CA LYS A 144 1.65 4.11 -1.46
C LYS A 144 1.30 5.34 -2.29
N HIS A 145 1.74 6.52 -1.88
CA HIS A 145 1.35 7.78 -2.49
C HIS A 145 2.36 8.32 -3.51
N LEU A 146 3.66 8.17 -3.23
CA LEU A 146 4.75 8.71 -4.05
C LEU A 146 5.49 7.63 -4.87
N LYS A 147 5.19 6.35 -4.65
CA LYS A 147 5.86 5.20 -5.29
C LYS A 147 7.38 5.15 -5.07
N GLN A 148 7.86 5.84 -4.04
CA GLN A 148 9.28 5.91 -3.70
C GLN A 148 9.43 5.76 -2.19
N THR A 149 10.47 5.05 -1.76
CA THR A 149 10.80 4.88 -0.35
C THR A 149 12.11 5.55 0.04
N GLU A 150 12.97 5.81 -0.94
CA GLU A 150 14.26 6.45 -0.73
C GLU A 150 14.17 7.96 -0.98
N THR A 151 14.77 8.77 -0.11
CA THR A 151 14.86 10.23 -0.32
C THR A 151 16.22 10.67 -0.86
N GLY A 152 17.21 9.78 -0.90
CA GLY A 152 18.54 10.06 -1.46
C GLY A 152 19.64 10.31 -0.43
N LYS A 153 19.34 10.36 0.88
CA LYS A 153 20.33 10.63 1.95
C LYS A 153 21.59 9.75 1.87
N LYS A 154 21.46 8.44 1.59
CA LYS A 154 22.62 7.52 1.42
C LYS A 154 23.50 7.86 0.21
N MET A 155 22.93 8.44 -0.85
CA MET A 155 23.70 8.91 -1.99
C MET A 155 24.56 10.10 -1.58
N PHE A 156 24.00 11.08 -0.87
CA PHE A 156 24.76 12.22 -0.36
C PHE A 156 25.83 11.84 0.66
N ILE A 157 25.60 10.86 1.53
CA ILE A 157 26.66 10.34 2.43
C ILE A 157 27.81 9.73 1.63
N ARG A 158 27.52 8.88 0.63
CA ARG A 158 28.57 8.30 -0.23
C ARG A 158 29.33 9.36 -1.01
N LEU A 159 28.62 10.37 -1.52
CA LEU A 159 29.21 11.48 -2.25
C LEU A 159 30.10 12.35 -1.35
N TYR A 160 29.69 12.56 -0.09
CA TYR A 160 30.45 13.28 0.92
C TYR A 160 31.78 12.58 1.25
N GLU A 161 31.76 11.26 1.47
CA GLU A 161 32.98 10.47 1.72
C GLU A 161 33.93 10.46 0.52
N LEU A 162 33.38 10.33 -0.70
CA LEU A 162 34.17 10.44 -1.93
C LEU A 162 34.78 11.86 -2.08
N ALA A 163 34.03 12.90 -1.78
CA ALA A 163 34.51 14.27 -1.84
C ALA A 163 35.67 14.51 -0.84
N LYS A 164 35.60 13.90 0.35
CA LYS A 164 36.70 13.88 1.33
C LYS A 164 37.96 13.21 0.77
N SER A 165 37.84 12.05 0.13
CA SER A 165 39.00 11.34 -0.44
C SER A 165 39.68 12.13 -1.57
N GLU A 166 38.89 12.81 -2.39
CA GLU A 166 39.37 13.64 -3.50
C GLU A 166 39.76 15.08 -3.08
N LYS A 167 39.59 15.44 -1.79
CA LYS A 167 39.84 16.78 -1.25
C LYS A 167 39.06 17.89 -1.98
N ASN A 168 37.87 17.58 -2.49
CA ASN A 168 37.00 18.54 -3.18
C ASN A 168 36.16 19.34 -2.15
N LYS A 169 36.66 20.50 -1.75
CA LYS A 169 36.05 21.32 -0.71
C LYS A 169 34.63 21.79 -1.04
N GLU A 170 34.38 22.21 -2.28
CA GLU A 170 33.06 22.66 -2.72
C GLU A 170 32.00 21.56 -2.55
N LEU A 171 32.34 20.34 -2.94
CA LEU A 171 31.43 19.21 -2.86
C LEU A 171 31.22 18.70 -1.43
N ILE A 172 32.26 18.78 -0.59
CA ILE A 172 32.17 18.51 0.86
C ILE A 172 31.15 19.47 1.50
N ASP A 173 31.29 20.78 1.25
CA ASP A 173 30.42 21.80 1.84
C ASP A 173 28.96 21.64 1.36
N PHE A 174 28.76 21.43 0.06
CA PHE A 174 27.41 21.17 -0.50
C PHE A 174 26.75 19.94 0.11
N CYS A 175 27.45 18.79 0.16
CA CYS A 175 26.88 17.57 0.71
C CYS A 175 26.60 17.72 2.21
N ALA A 176 27.47 18.40 2.96
CA ALA A 176 27.25 18.69 4.37
C ALA A 176 25.99 19.54 4.58
N ASP A 177 25.74 20.56 3.76
CA ASP A 177 24.55 21.39 3.88
C ASP A 177 23.27 20.62 3.57
N VAL A 178 23.27 19.79 2.52
CA VAL A 178 22.15 18.90 2.23
C VAL A 178 21.89 17.92 3.38
N LEU A 179 22.94 17.31 3.95
CA LEU A 179 22.83 16.34 5.05
C LEU A 179 22.35 16.99 6.35
N LYS A 180 22.75 18.24 6.63
CA LYS A 180 22.20 19.03 7.75
C LYS A 180 20.69 19.27 7.59
N ASP A 181 20.21 19.55 6.39
CA ASP A 181 18.76 19.72 6.15
C ASP A 181 17.99 18.41 6.37
N TYR A 182 18.56 17.26 5.99
CA TYR A 182 17.99 15.96 6.37
C TYR A 182 17.81 15.81 7.88
N GLU A 183 18.85 16.14 8.66
CA GLU A 183 18.79 16.09 10.14
C GLU A 183 17.77 17.08 10.70
N LYS A 184 17.80 18.33 10.25
CA LYS A 184 16.90 19.41 10.65
C LYS A 184 15.43 19.07 10.45
N HIS A 185 15.11 18.46 9.30
CA HIS A 185 13.73 18.06 8.98
C HIS A 185 13.36 16.66 9.48
N ASN A 186 14.25 16.00 10.22
CA ASN A 186 14.08 14.63 10.73
C ASN A 186 13.76 13.63 9.60
N ILE A 187 14.28 13.88 8.40
CA ILE A 187 14.15 13.00 7.23
C ILE A 187 15.26 11.96 7.28
N ASN A 188 14.90 10.68 7.22
CA ASN A 188 15.83 9.56 7.34
C ASN A 188 16.76 9.68 8.56
N CYS A 189 16.23 10.09 9.71
CA CYS A 189 17.00 10.36 10.93
C CYS A 189 17.85 9.19 11.45
N HIS A 190 17.40 7.96 11.24
CA HIS A 190 18.16 6.74 11.51
C HIS A 190 19.41 6.51 10.65
N ILE A 191 19.55 7.18 9.51
CA ILE A 191 20.78 7.12 8.71
C ILE A 191 21.72 8.13 9.33
N ILE A 192 22.64 7.60 10.12
CA ILE A 192 23.68 8.39 10.79
C ILE A 192 24.66 8.84 9.71
N TRP A 193 24.93 10.13 9.68
CA TRP A 193 26.01 10.72 8.91
C TRP A 193 27.16 10.98 9.89
N GLU A 194 28.24 10.22 9.74
CA GLU A 194 29.47 10.43 10.52
C GLU A 194 30.21 11.65 9.92
N LYS A 195 30.39 12.68 10.75
CA LYS A 195 30.93 13.98 10.34
C LYS A 195 32.44 13.92 10.18
#